data_AF-A0A0P7YQZ1-F1
#
_entry.id   AF-A0A0P7YQZ1-F1
#
_cell.length_a   1.000
_cell.length_b   1.000
_cell.length_c   1.000
_cell.angle_alpha   90.00
_cell.angle_beta   90.00
_cell.angle_gamma   90.00
#
_symmetry.space_group_name_H-M   'P 1'
#
loop_
_entity.id
_entity.type
_entity.pdbx_description
1 polymer ?
#
loop_
_entity_poly.entity_id
_entity_poly.type
_entity_poly.pdbx_seq_one_letter_code
_entity_poly.pdbx_strand_id
1 'polypeptide(L)'
;MDVYRAGGITIANAPGTGVADDKAIYSFMPDIVEFYTGEKPLLPNVQTWRCADDDSLAYVLENLAELVVKEVHGSGGYGMLIGPTASKREIAAFREKLKARPDNYIAQPTLALSTCPVYTRAGLAPRHVDLRPFVLVSPEGIDITPGGLTRVAMKKGSLVVNSSQGGGTKDTWVLKD
;
A
#
# COMPACT_ATOMS: atom_id res chain seq x y z
N MET A 1 -13.35 -24.35 -13.92
CA MET A 1 -11.88 -24.40 -13.80
C MET A 1 -11.25 -25.43 -14.72
N ASP A 2 -11.84 -26.61 -14.92
CA ASP A 2 -11.25 -27.65 -15.78
C ASP A 2 -11.07 -27.21 -17.24
N VAL A 3 -12.02 -26.46 -17.81
CA VAL A 3 -11.88 -25.90 -19.18
C VAL A 3 -10.69 -24.93 -19.31
N TYR A 4 -10.45 -24.09 -18.29
CA TYR A 4 -9.29 -23.19 -18.24
C TYR A 4 -7.99 -23.99 -18.11
N ARG A 5 -7.95 -24.97 -17.20
CA ARG A 5 -6.78 -25.85 -17.01
C ARG A 5 -6.46 -26.71 -18.23
N ALA A 6 -7.46 -27.08 -19.01
CA ALA A 6 -7.32 -27.82 -20.26
C ALA A 6 -6.97 -26.92 -21.46
N GLY A 7 -6.82 -25.60 -21.28
CA GLY A 7 -6.45 -24.65 -22.34
C GLY A 7 -7.58 -24.27 -23.30
N GLY A 8 -8.84 -24.61 -22.98
CA GLY A 8 -9.99 -24.29 -23.84
C GLY A 8 -10.50 -22.86 -23.73
N ILE A 9 -10.11 -22.13 -22.67
CA ILE A 9 -10.41 -20.70 -22.47
C ILE A 9 -9.23 -20.01 -21.80
N THR A 10 -9.14 -18.68 -21.96
CA THR A 10 -8.22 -17.81 -21.23
C THR A 10 -8.99 -16.95 -20.23
N ILE A 11 -8.50 -16.83 -19.00
CA ILE A 11 -9.05 -15.95 -17.96
C ILE A 11 -8.00 -14.87 -17.67
N ALA A 12 -8.41 -13.60 -17.75
CA ALA A 12 -7.57 -12.46 -17.40
C ALA A 12 -8.29 -11.59 -16.34
N ASN A 13 -7.73 -11.34 -15.15
CA ASN A 13 -6.47 -11.87 -14.63
C ASN A 13 -6.56 -13.37 -14.28
N ALA A 14 -5.43 -14.09 -14.34
CA ALA A 14 -5.38 -15.51 -14.06
C ALA A 14 -5.87 -15.84 -12.63
N PRO A 15 -6.60 -16.96 -12.42
CA PRO A 15 -6.94 -17.43 -11.08
C PRO A 15 -5.68 -17.66 -10.24
N GLY A 16 -5.68 -17.21 -8.99
CA GLY A 16 -4.57 -17.36 -8.04
C GLY A 16 -3.65 -16.15 -7.88
N THR A 17 -3.85 -15.08 -8.66
CA THR A 17 -3.02 -13.85 -8.57
C THR A 17 -3.03 -13.17 -7.20
N GLY A 18 -4.05 -13.43 -6.38
CA GLY A 18 -4.15 -12.87 -5.02
C GLY A 18 -2.98 -13.22 -4.11
N VAL A 19 -2.26 -14.32 -4.36
CA VAL A 19 -1.05 -14.65 -3.59
C VAL A 19 0.05 -13.61 -3.79
N ALA A 20 0.18 -13.06 -5.00
CA ALA A 20 1.27 -12.13 -5.33
C ALA A 20 1.04 -10.72 -4.76
N ASP A 21 -0.21 -10.34 -4.49
CA ASP A 21 -0.59 -9.02 -3.94
C ASP A 21 -0.90 -9.09 -2.43
N ASP A 22 -0.60 -10.23 -1.79
CA ASP A 22 -0.77 -10.36 -0.34
C ASP A 22 0.25 -9.49 0.41
N LYS A 23 -0.16 -8.89 1.54
CA LYS A 23 0.70 -7.98 2.31
C LYS A 23 1.94 -8.67 2.86
N ALA A 24 1.88 -9.98 3.14
CA ALA A 24 3.05 -10.74 3.55
C ALA A 24 4.04 -10.85 2.39
N ILE A 25 3.57 -11.18 1.18
CA ILE A 25 4.41 -11.28 -0.03
C ILE A 25 5.00 -9.93 -0.43
N TYR A 26 4.26 -8.83 -0.24
CA TYR A 26 4.75 -7.47 -0.50
C TYR A 26 6.11 -7.19 0.16
N SER A 27 6.31 -7.66 1.39
CA SER A 27 7.58 -7.45 2.12
C SER A 27 8.79 -8.15 1.47
N PHE A 28 8.56 -9.18 0.65
CA PHE A 28 9.59 -9.91 -0.08
C PHE A 28 9.79 -9.41 -1.52
N MET A 29 9.01 -8.42 -1.97
CA MET A 29 9.07 -7.97 -3.37
C MET A 29 10.48 -7.53 -3.83
N PRO A 30 11.29 -6.84 -3.00
CA PRO A 30 12.67 -6.53 -3.39
C PRO A 30 13.50 -7.77 -3.68
N ASP A 31 13.44 -8.77 -2.81
CA ASP A 31 14.17 -10.04 -2.95
C ASP A 31 13.64 -10.84 -4.15
N ILE A 32 12.33 -10.82 -4.38
CA ILE A 32 11.68 -11.46 -5.54
C ILE A 32 12.19 -10.85 -6.85
N VAL A 33 12.23 -9.51 -6.94
CA VAL A 33 12.76 -8.82 -8.11
C VAL A 33 14.21 -9.23 -8.34
N GLU A 34 15.06 -9.12 -7.32
CA GLU A 34 16.48 -9.44 -7.44
C GLU A 34 16.72 -10.92 -7.79
N PHE A 35 15.93 -11.85 -7.23
CA PHE A 35 16.03 -13.27 -7.53
C PHE A 35 15.71 -13.58 -9.00
N TYR A 36 14.65 -12.98 -9.57
CA TYR A 36 14.20 -13.29 -10.93
C TYR A 36 14.91 -12.48 -12.02
N THR A 37 15.36 -11.26 -11.73
CA THR A 37 16.00 -10.37 -12.72
C THR A 37 17.52 -10.25 -12.55
N GLY A 38 18.05 -10.57 -11.36
CA GLY A 38 19.44 -10.30 -11.00
C GLY A 38 19.73 -8.82 -10.71
N GLU A 39 18.71 -7.96 -10.69
CA GLU A 39 18.83 -6.52 -10.52
C GLU A 39 18.07 -6.03 -9.30
N LYS A 40 18.56 -4.95 -8.68
CA LYS A 40 17.83 -4.29 -7.59
C LYS A 40 16.57 -3.60 -8.13
N PRO A 41 15.46 -3.57 -7.38
CA PRO A 41 14.24 -2.90 -7.81
C PRO A 41 14.47 -1.40 -8.03
N LEU A 42 14.02 -0.90 -9.18
CA LEU A 42 14.10 0.54 -9.52
C LEU A 42 13.17 1.40 -8.64
N LEU A 43 12.00 0.86 -8.30
CA LEU A 43 11.06 1.49 -7.38
C LEU A 43 11.21 0.85 -6.00
N PRO A 44 11.64 1.61 -4.97
CA PRO A 44 11.81 1.05 -3.65
C PRO A 44 10.45 0.73 -3.03
N ASN A 45 10.36 -0.42 -2.37
CA ASN A 45 9.24 -0.71 -1.49
C ASN A 45 9.30 0.19 -0.25
N VAL A 46 8.12 0.44 0.33
CA VAL A 46 8.03 1.03 1.66
C VAL A 46 8.60 0.01 2.65
N GLN A 47 9.54 0.45 3.49
CA GLN A 47 10.08 -0.39 4.56
C GLN A 47 8.93 -0.98 5.38
N THR A 48 8.90 -2.30 5.47
CA THR A 48 7.80 -3.04 6.08
C THR A 48 8.37 -4.05 7.05
N TRP A 49 8.10 -3.86 8.34
CA TRP A 49 8.44 -4.82 9.38
C TRP A 49 7.34 -5.87 9.47
N ARG A 50 7.72 -7.15 9.33
CA ARG A 50 6.82 -8.28 9.56
C ARG A 50 6.79 -8.56 11.05
N CYS A 51 5.66 -8.38 11.71
CA CYS A 51 5.60 -8.58 13.16
C CYS A 51 5.71 -10.06 13.55
N ALA A 52 5.64 -10.99 12.58
CA ALA A 52 5.95 -12.42 12.77
C ALA A 52 7.44 -12.71 13.05
N ASP A 53 8.34 -11.78 12.71
CA ASP A 53 9.76 -11.88 12.98
C ASP A 53 10.07 -11.21 14.33
N ASP A 54 10.79 -11.91 15.22
CA ASP A 54 10.99 -11.48 16.60
C ASP A 54 11.73 -10.14 16.71
N ASP A 55 12.77 -9.93 15.89
CA ASP A 55 13.55 -8.70 15.85
C ASP A 55 12.70 -7.53 15.35
N SER A 56 11.94 -7.76 14.27
CA SER A 56 10.97 -6.81 13.74
C SER A 56 9.88 -6.46 14.76
N LEU A 57 9.35 -7.46 15.48
CA LEU A 57 8.34 -7.26 16.51
C LEU A 57 8.87 -6.42 17.67
N ALA A 58 10.08 -6.71 18.15
CA ALA A 58 10.74 -5.95 19.21
C ALA A 58 10.86 -4.47 18.81
N TYR A 59 11.40 -4.21 17.62
CA TYR A 59 11.51 -2.85 17.08
C TYR A 59 10.14 -2.16 16.98
N VAL A 60 9.13 -2.83 16.42
CA VAL A 60 7.79 -2.25 16.24
C VAL A 60 7.17 -1.91 17.58
N LEU A 61 7.27 -2.81 18.56
CA LEU A 61 6.75 -2.60 19.91
C LEU A 61 7.43 -1.39 20.56
N GLU A 62 8.73 -1.23 20.45
CA GLU A 62 9.45 -0.08 21.02
C GLU A 62 9.02 1.24 20.37
N ASN A 63 8.70 1.22 19.07
CA ASN A 63 8.49 2.41 18.25
C ASN A 63 7.03 2.62 17.80
N LEU A 64 6.04 1.99 18.46
CA LEU A 64 4.61 2.06 18.07
C LEU A 64 4.06 3.48 17.89
N ALA A 65 4.61 4.47 18.61
CA ALA A 65 4.17 5.87 18.53
C ALA A 65 4.56 6.56 17.22
N GLU A 66 5.49 6.00 16.46
CA GLU A 66 6.04 6.60 15.23
C GLU A 66 5.62 5.85 13.96
N LEU A 67 5.09 4.63 14.15
CA LEU A 67 4.78 3.69 13.09
C LEU A 67 3.28 3.63 12.78
N VAL A 68 2.97 3.11 11.60
CA VAL A 68 1.63 2.70 11.20
C VAL A 68 1.58 1.18 11.19
N VAL A 69 0.73 0.58 12.03
CA VAL A 69 0.58 -0.89 12.13
C VAL A 69 -0.74 -1.33 11.52
N LYS A 70 -0.72 -2.34 10.65
CA LYS A 70 -1.87 -2.77 9.83
C LYS A 70 -2.03 -4.28 9.90
N GLU A 71 -3.27 -4.77 9.82
CA GLU A 71 -3.54 -6.21 9.70
C GLU A 71 -3.21 -6.73 8.29
N VAL A 72 -2.58 -7.91 8.22
CA VAL A 72 -2.21 -8.59 6.97
C VAL A 72 -3.45 -8.91 6.14
N HIS A 73 -4.49 -9.47 6.76
CA HIS A 73 -5.71 -9.93 6.07
C HIS A 73 -6.89 -8.92 6.04
N GLY A 74 -6.66 -7.63 6.30
CA GLY A 74 -7.70 -6.59 6.29
C GLY A 74 -7.82 -5.80 4.97
N SER A 75 -9.02 -5.34 4.64
CA SER A 75 -9.29 -4.34 3.59
C SER A 75 -9.91 -3.07 4.19
N GLY A 76 -9.77 -1.93 3.51
CA GLY A 76 -10.47 -0.69 3.88
C GLY A 76 -9.96 0.07 5.13
N GLY A 77 -8.78 -0.27 5.66
CA GLY A 77 -8.15 0.48 6.76
C GLY A 77 -8.66 0.16 8.17
N TYR A 78 -9.55 -0.82 8.32
CA TYR A 78 -9.96 -1.35 9.63
C TYR A 78 -8.80 -2.12 10.29
N GLY A 79 -8.73 -2.07 11.62
CA GLY A 79 -7.68 -2.77 12.39
C GLY A 79 -6.29 -2.12 12.35
N MET A 80 -6.21 -0.83 12.01
CA MET A 80 -4.95 -0.08 11.89
C MET A 80 -4.67 0.80 13.13
N LEU A 81 -3.41 0.91 13.52
CA LEU A 81 -2.90 1.95 14.42
C LEU A 81 -2.10 2.97 13.61
N ILE A 82 -2.37 4.26 13.78
CA ILE A 82 -1.54 5.35 13.27
C ILE A 82 -0.87 5.99 14.48
N GLY A 83 0.34 5.53 14.81
CA GLY A 83 1.09 5.91 16.02
C GLY A 83 1.11 7.42 16.28
N PRO A 84 1.52 8.26 15.32
CA PRO A 84 1.67 9.69 15.56
C PRO A 84 0.38 10.44 15.90
N THR A 85 -0.78 9.86 15.60
CA THR A 85 -2.09 10.46 15.88
C THR A 85 -2.84 9.72 17.00
N ALA A 86 -2.30 8.61 17.50
CA ALA A 86 -2.94 7.80 18.51
C ALA A 86 -2.60 8.31 19.92
N SER A 87 -3.56 8.24 20.82
CA SER A 87 -3.34 8.50 22.24
C SER A 87 -2.47 7.41 22.88
N LYS A 88 -1.81 7.75 24.00
CA LYS A 88 -1.05 6.76 24.79
C LYS A 88 -1.90 5.54 25.19
N ARG A 89 -3.19 5.74 25.47
CA ARG A 89 -4.13 4.68 25.81
C ARG A 89 -4.39 3.74 24.63
N GLU A 90 -4.60 4.30 23.44
CA GLU A 90 -4.80 3.50 22.22
C GLU A 90 -3.54 2.72 21.85
N ILE A 91 -2.36 3.33 21.96
CA ILE A 91 -1.07 2.65 21.73
C ILE A 91 -0.90 1.50 22.72
N ALA A 92 -1.18 1.70 24.01
CA ALA A 92 -1.08 0.65 25.02
C ALA A 92 -2.06 -0.50 24.75
N ALA A 93 -3.31 -0.20 24.37
CA ALA A 93 -4.28 -1.22 24.01
C ALA A 93 -3.87 -2.00 22.76
N PHE A 94 -3.35 -1.30 21.74
CA PHE A 94 -2.91 -1.92 20.49
C PHE A 94 -1.65 -2.76 20.69
N ARG A 95 -0.74 -2.36 21.59
CA ARG A 95 0.44 -3.14 21.97
C ARG A 95 0.07 -4.54 22.43
N GLU A 96 -0.92 -4.66 23.31
CA GLU A 96 -1.36 -5.96 23.81
C GLU A 96 -2.07 -6.79 22.72
N LYS A 97 -2.83 -6.13 21.84
CA LYS A 97 -3.42 -6.77 20.65
C LYS A 97 -2.34 -7.33 19.71
N LEU A 98 -1.28 -6.57 19.46
CA LEU A 98 -0.16 -6.94 18.60
C LEU A 98 0.59 -8.14 19.17
N LYS A 99 0.97 -8.10 20.46
CA LYS A 99 1.64 -9.22 21.15
C LYS A 99 0.84 -10.51 21.13
N ALA A 100 -0.49 -10.42 21.21
CA ALA A 100 -1.35 -11.59 21.25
C ALA A 100 -1.36 -12.37 19.93
N ARG A 101 -1.20 -11.67 18.79
CA ARG A 101 -1.21 -12.28 17.44
C ARG A 101 -0.27 -11.54 16.48
N PRO A 102 1.06 -11.61 16.71
CA PRO A 102 2.04 -10.84 15.96
C PRO A 102 1.98 -11.10 14.45
N ASP A 103 1.80 -12.36 14.05
CA ASP A 103 1.77 -12.79 12.63
C ASP A 103 0.67 -12.14 11.80
N ASN A 104 -0.37 -11.61 12.46
CA ASN A 104 -1.46 -10.93 11.79
C ASN A 104 -1.13 -9.47 11.42
N TYR A 105 0.05 -8.96 11.76
CA TYR A 105 0.39 -7.55 11.61
C TYR A 105 1.68 -7.30 10.82
N ILE A 106 1.68 -6.19 10.11
CA ILE A 106 2.87 -5.54 9.58
C ILE A 106 2.93 -4.10 10.08
N ALA A 107 4.12 -3.53 10.16
CA ALA A 107 4.31 -2.11 10.46
C ALA A 107 5.09 -1.41 9.36
N GLN A 108 4.81 -0.13 9.16
CA GLN A 108 5.46 0.73 8.18
C GLN A 108 5.74 2.09 8.80
N PRO A 109 6.76 2.82 8.33
CA PRO A 109 6.99 4.18 8.78
C PRO A 109 5.80 5.07 8.37
N THR A 110 5.58 6.14 9.12
CA THR A 110 4.60 7.14 8.72
C THR A 110 5.10 7.87 7.48
N LEU A 111 4.43 7.67 6.35
CA LEU A 111 4.82 8.27 5.08
C LEU A 111 4.34 9.72 4.97
N ALA A 112 5.26 10.62 4.65
CA ALA A 112 4.94 11.96 4.20
C ALA A 112 4.52 11.90 2.72
N LEU A 113 3.23 11.73 2.47
CA LEU A 113 2.69 11.75 1.09
C LEU A 113 2.95 13.11 0.43
N SER A 114 3.35 13.11 -0.84
CA SER A 114 3.45 14.34 -1.63
C SER A 114 2.08 15.02 -1.74
N THR A 115 2.09 16.33 -2.00
CA THR A 115 0.86 17.12 -2.14
C THR A 115 0.72 17.73 -3.52
N CYS A 116 -0.51 17.78 -4.04
CA CYS A 116 -0.90 18.51 -5.24
C CYS A 116 -1.85 19.68 -4.87
N PRO A 117 -1.81 20.82 -5.57
CA PRO A 117 -2.79 21.90 -5.37
C PRO A 117 -4.22 21.45 -5.69
N VAL A 118 -5.15 21.70 -4.77
CA VAL A 118 -6.59 21.46 -4.95
C VAL A 118 -7.34 22.76 -4.72
N TYR A 119 -8.31 23.05 -5.58
CA TYR A 119 -9.19 24.19 -5.39
C TYR A 119 -10.23 23.88 -4.31
N THR A 120 -10.22 24.70 -3.25
CA THR A 120 -11.12 24.58 -2.11
C THR A 120 -11.93 25.85 -1.95
N ARG A 121 -12.90 25.87 -1.03
CA ARG A 121 -13.66 27.10 -0.71
C ARG A 121 -12.77 28.27 -0.26
N ALA A 122 -11.60 27.99 0.31
CA ALA A 122 -10.63 29.00 0.75
C ALA A 122 -9.57 29.33 -0.32
N GLY A 123 -9.73 28.84 -1.55
CA GLY A 123 -8.74 28.95 -2.63
C GLY A 123 -7.89 27.68 -2.81
N LEU A 124 -6.76 27.82 -3.52
CA LEU A 124 -5.82 26.72 -3.76
C LEU A 124 -5.13 26.32 -2.46
N ALA A 125 -5.17 25.03 -2.13
CA ALA A 125 -4.51 24.49 -0.95
C ALA A 125 -3.86 23.13 -1.28
N PRO A 126 -2.72 22.79 -0.64
CA PRO A 126 -2.09 21.49 -0.84
C PRO A 126 -2.96 20.38 -0.24
N ARG A 127 -3.05 19.26 -0.95
CA ARG A 127 -3.67 18.00 -0.46
C ARG A 127 -2.82 16.82 -0.85
N HIS A 128 -2.76 15.82 0.03
CA HIS A 128 -2.02 14.59 -0.22
C HIS A 128 -2.65 13.82 -1.38
N VAL A 129 -1.78 13.22 -2.21
CA VAL A 129 -2.17 12.45 -3.38
C VAL A 129 -1.48 11.11 -3.42
N ASP A 130 -2.08 10.16 -4.12
CA ASP A 130 -1.39 8.97 -4.61
C ASP A 130 -1.71 8.74 -6.08
N LEU A 131 -0.84 7.97 -6.75
CA LEU A 131 -0.93 7.65 -8.16
C LEU A 131 -1.02 6.14 -8.34
N ARG A 132 -2.01 5.71 -9.12
CA ARG A 132 -2.17 4.31 -9.53
C ARG A 132 -2.04 4.21 -11.06
N PRO A 133 -0.83 3.91 -11.58
CA PRO A 133 -0.66 3.55 -12.99
C PRO A 133 -1.16 2.12 -13.23
N PHE A 134 -1.29 1.75 -14.51
CA PHE A 134 -1.68 0.41 -14.94
C PHE A 134 -0.63 -0.15 -15.89
N VAL A 135 -0.06 -1.29 -15.51
CA VAL A 135 0.87 -2.06 -16.34
C VAL A 135 0.08 -3.14 -17.05
N LEU A 136 0.22 -3.19 -18.37
CA LEU A 136 -0.40 -4.16 -19.26
C LEU A 136 0.64 -5.23 -19.62
N VAL A 137 0.31 -6.49 -19.38
CA VAL A 137 1.21 -7.62 -19.66
C VAL A 137 0.51 -8.56 -20.62
N SER A 138 1.18 -8.89 -21.72
CA SER A 138 0.73 -9.86 -22.72
C SER A 138 1.90 -10.77 -23.15
N PRO A 139 1.63 -11.84 -23.92
CA PRO A 139 2.70 -12.66 -24.49
C PRO A 139 3.68 -11.88 -25.38
N GLU A 140 3.24 -10.75 -25.95
CA GLU A 140 4.04 -9.89 -26.83
C GLU A 140 4.92 -8.90 -26.05
N GLY A 141 4.65 -8.66 -24.77
CA GLY A 141 5.48 -7.79 -23.93
C GLY A 141 4.78 -7.16 -22.73
N ILE A 142 5.47 -6.17 -22.16
CA ILE A 142 5.01 -5.36 -21.02
C ILE A 142 4.93 -3.91 -21.47
N ASP A 143 3.77 -3.27 -21.29
CA ASP A 143 3.55 -1.86 -21.61
C ASP A 143 2.91 -1.12 -20.43
N ILE A 144 3.10 0.19 -20.36
CA ILE A 144 2.52 1.05 -19.33
C ILE A 144 1.78 2.21 -19.97
N THR A 145 0.54 2.43 -19.53
CA THR A 145 -0.24 3.56 -20.04
C THR A 145 0.40 4.89 -19.62
N PRO A 146 0.55 5.90 -20.50
CA PRO A 146 1.07 7.22 -20.14
C PRO A 146 0.02 8.02 -19.35
N GLY A 147 -0.27 7.57 -18.14
CA GLY A 147 -1.30 8.10 -17.27
C GLY A 147 -1.59 7.18 -16.08
N GLY A 148 -2.69 7.46 -15.39
CA GLY A 148 -3.11 6.66 -14.24
C GLY A 148 -4.21 7.35 -13.45
N LEU A 149 -4.72 6.65 -12.44
CA LEU A 149 -5.68 7.21 -11.51
C LEU A 149 -4.93 7.96 -10.41
N THR A 150 -5.01 9.29 -10.41
CA THR A 150 -4.58 10.10 -9.26
C THR A 150 -5.74 10.26 -8.29
N ARG A 151 -5.53 9.89 -7.03
CA ARG A 151 -6.50 10.12 -5.95
C ARG A 151 -6.00 11.19 -5.00
N VAL A 152 -6.94 11.87 -4.35
CA VAL A 152 -6.67 13.08 -3.56
C VAL A 152 -7.41 13.01 -2.24
N ALA A 153 -6.71 13.23 -1.13
CA ALA A 153 -7.33 13.37 0.18
C ALA A 153 -7.96 14.77 0.30
N MET A 154 -9.29 14.89 0.21
CA MET A 154 -9.94 16.21 0.14
C MET A 154 -9.93 16.97 1.47
N LYS A 155 -9.91 16.26 2.60
CA LYS A 155 -9.86 16.85 3.94
C LYS A 155 -8.45 17.36 4.26
N LYS A 156 -8.35 18.58 4.80
CA LYS A 156 -7.08 19.20 5.20
C LYS A 156 -6.33 18.28 6.19
N GLY A 157 -5.07 17.98 5.88
CA GLY A 157 -4.19 17.14 6.71
C GLY A 157 -4.52 15.65 6.71
N SER A 158 -5.52 15.20 5.92
CA SER A 158 -5.84 13.78 5.82
C SER A 158 -4.87 13.07 4.88
N LEU A 159 -4.42 11.87 5.26
CA LEU A 159 -3.70 10.94 4.39
C LEU A 159 -4.65 9.95 3.69
N VAL A 160 -5.94 9.98 4.03
CA VAL A 160 -6.94 9.08 3.47
C VAL A 160 -7.40 9.59 2.10
N VAL A 161 -6.93 8.91 1.06
CA VAL A 161 -7.26 9.18 -0.36
C VAL A 161 -8.37 8.27 -0.91
N ASN A 162 -8.87 7.32 -0.11
CA ASN A 162 -9.87 6.36 -0.56
C ASN A 162 -11.22 7.06 -0.87
N SER A 163 -11.81 6.76 -2.03
CA SER A 163 -13.05 7.37 -2.51
C SER A 163 -14.24 7.08 -1.59
N SER A 164 -14.28 5.88 -0.98
CA SER A 164 -15.32 5.50 -0.01
C SER A 164 -15.30 6.33 1.29
N GLN A 165 -14.24 7.12 1.51
CA GLN A 165 -14.06 7.98 2.69
C GLN A 165 -13.89 9.46 2.31
N GLY A 166 -14.41 9.86 1.15
CA GLY A 166 -14.40 11.26 0.70
C GLY A 166 -13.13 11.67 -0.06
N GLY A 167 -12.37 10.71 -0.58
CA GLY A 167 -11.29 10.95 -1.53
C GLY A 167 -11.83 11.41 -2.90
N GLY A 168 -11.18 12.41 -3.48
CA GLY A 168 -11.44 12.88 -4.84
C GLY A 168 -10.47 12.27 -5.85
N THR A 169 -10.64 12.58 -7.12
CA THR A 169 -9.73 12.18 -8.20
C THR A 169 -9.21 13.39 -8.96
N LYS A 170 -8.05 13.23 -9.61
CA LYS A 170 -7.47 14.19 -10.55
C LYS A 170 -7.04 13.46 -11.82
N ASP A 171 -7.01 14.21 -12.91
CA ASP A 171 -6.33 13.78 -14.13
C ASP A 171 -4.81 13.71 -13.90
N THR A 172 -4.16 12.77 -14.58
CA THR A 172 -2.71 12.55 -14.50
C THR A 172 -2.10 12.83 -15.86
N TRP A 173 -1.35 13.92 -15.96
CA TRP A 173 -0.67 14.28 -17.21
C TRP A 173 0.76 13.75 -17.23
N VAL A 174 1.06 12.91 -18.21
CA VAL A 174 2.42 12.51 -18.57
C VAL A 174 2.81 13.33 -19.80
N LEU A 175 3.79 14.21 -19.64
CA LEU A 175 4.25 15.06 -20.74
C LEU A 175 5.07 14.20 -21.72
N LYS A 176 5.01 14.56 -23.01
CA LYS A 176 5.96 14.05 -23.99
C LYS A 176 7.27 14.81 -23.84
N ASP A 177 8.38 14.11 -24.05
CA ASP A 177 9.69 14.72 -24.18
C ASP A 177 9.77 15.63 -25.43
#